data_AF-A0AA89BX79-F1
#
_entry.id   AF-A0AA89BX79-F1
#
_cell.length_a   1.000
_cell.length_b   1.000
_cell.length_c   1.000
_cell.angle_alpha   90.00
_cell.angle_beta   90.00
_cell.angle_gamma   90.00
#
_symmetry.space_group_name_H-M   'P 1'
#
loop_
_entity.id
_entity.type
_entity.pdbx_description
1 polymer ?
#
loop_
_entity_poly.entity_id
_entity_poly.type
_entity_poly.pdbx_seq_one_letter_code
_entity_poly.pdbx_strand_id
1 'polypeptide(L)'
;MRQGTSLRLNSVIFVSPASARVILACRDITKAERAAADIRSITHNENVLVRIVDLASLRSVSRFANEVLKTEEKIHILINNAGVMMCPYWQTEDGFEMQFGTNHLGHFLLTNLLLARIKDSAPARIINVSSLVHSRPVTFDFDHLNDKKTYRPITAYQQSKLANVLFTRELSKRLAGVGTALLKYHFAGGVCRSKARLDGKTVIITGANTGIGKETAKDLARRGARVILACRDLTRANVAADEIKKDTKNDKIVVRKLDLASLQSVRDFSADILKSEPKIDILINNAGIMRCPYWKTEDGFEMQFGVNHLGHFLLTNLLLDRIKESAPARIVTVSSLAHTRIDGINFDDINSEKEYDPKKAYSQSKLANVLFTRELSKRLNGTGVTANSLHPGVIKTELGRHMNISWLYRQLLIPVFLIFIKTPEQGAQTTICCAVSEELNDVSGKYFSDCVIKEETEAAQDDAAAERLWKLSEEMVGMKNKQ
;
A
#
# COMPACT_ATOMS: atom_id res chain seq x y z
N MET A 1 -20.95 -30.48 -31.72
CA MET A 1 -20.72 -29.69 -30.50
C MET A 1 -19.51 -28.79 -30.69
N ARG A 2 -19.70 -27.47 -30.78
CA ARG A 2 -18.75 -26.40 -30.41
C ARG A 2 -19.47 -25.05 -30.59
N GLN A 3 -20.35 -24.74 -29.64
CA GLN A 3 -20.84 -23.38 -29.44
C GLN A 3 -19.71 -22.57 -28.80
N GLY A 4 -19.15 -21.62 -29.56
CA GLY A 4 -18.23 -20.60 -29.05
C GLY A 4 -18.95 -19.27 -29.00
N THR A 5 -19.70 -19.03 -27.94
CA THR A 5 -20.28 -17.73 -27.60
C THR A 5 -19.18 -16.78 -27.12
N SER A 6 -18.58 -16.04 -28.04
CA SER A 6 -17.83 -14.82 -27.74
C SER A 6 -18.64 -13.64 -28.28
N LEU A 7 -19.59 -13.16 -27.49
CA LEU A 7 -20.26 -11.87 -27.69
C LEU A 7 -19.21 -10.74 -27.56
N ARG A 8 -18.56 -10.36 -28.68
CA ARG A 8 -17.74 -9.14 -28.72
C ARG A 8 -18.67 -7.93 -28.84
N LEU A 9 -19.09 -7.39 -27.71
CA LEU A 9 -19.83 -6.13 -27.63
C LEU A 9 -18.86 -4.94 -27.65
N ASN A 10 -18.92 -4.15 -28.72
CA ASN A 10 -18.31 -2.82 -28.79
C ASN A 10 -19.30 -1.81 -28.20
N SER A 11 -19.46 -1.78 -26.87
CA SER A 11 -20.44 -0.91 -26.20
C SER A 11 -19.80 0.16 -25.32
N VAL A 12 -20.39 1.36 -25.34
CA VAL A 12 -20.23 2.36 -24.26
C VAL A 12 -21.40 2.18 -23.29
N ILE A 13 -21.11 2.05 -22.00
CA ILE A 13 -22.11 1.76 -20.96
C ILE A 13 -22.24 2.95 -20.02
N PHE A 14 -23.48 3.39 -19.80
CA PHE A 14 -23.86 4.42 -18.83
C PHE A 14 -24.61 3.79 -17.66
N VAL A 15 -24.39 4.25 -16.42
CA VAL A 15 -25.14 3.75 -15.25
C VAL A 15 -25.50 4.92 -14.32
N SER A 16 -26.74 4.98 -13.82
CA SER A 16 -27.23 5.96 -12.83
C SER A 16 -27.85 5.25 -11.61
N PRO A 17 -27.64 5.66 -10.32
CA PRO A 17 -28.14 4.93 -9.17
C PRO A 17 -29.55 5.37 -8.75
N ALA A 18 -30.52 4.59 -9.22
CA ALA A 18 -31.73 4.06 -8.57
C ALA A 18 -32.49 3.35 -9.70
N SER A 19 -32.77 2.04 -9.58
CA SER A 19 -33.33 1.25 -10.71
C SER A 19 -32.48 1.40 -12.00
N ALA A 20 -31.19 1.05 -11.91
CA ALA A 20 -30.12 1.58 -12.73
C ALA A 20 -30.42 1.64 -14.24
N ARG A 21 -30.73 2.84 -14.76
CA ARG A 21 -30.87 3.03 -16.20
C ARG A 21 -29.51 2.83 -16.89
N VAL A 22 -29.48 1.90 -17.84
CA VAL A 22 -28.29 1.52 -18.61
C VAL A 22 -28.49 1.92 -20.06
N ILE A 23 -27.55 2.67 -20.64
CA ILE A 23 -27.54 2.92 -22.09
C ILE A 23 -26.41 2.12 -22.70
N LEU A 24 -26.74 1.17 -23.58
CA LEU A 24 -25.81 0.44 -24.44
C LEU A 24 -25.69 1.19 -25.77
N ALA A 25 -24.54 1.83 -25.98
CA ALA A 25 -24.27 2.52 -27.23
C ALA A 25 -23.41 1.66 -28.16
N CYS A 26 -23.90 1.31 -29.35
CA CYS A 26 -23.21 0.42 -30.29
C CYS A 26 -23.50 0.82 -31.75
N ARG A 27 -22.64 0.42 -32.68
CA ARG A 27 -22.87 0.62 -34.13
C ARG A 27 -23.88 -0.38 -34.71
N ASP A 28 -23.98 -1.59 -34.15
CA ASP A 28 -24.87 -2.67 -34.61
C ASP A 28 -26.05 -2.80 -33.64
N ILE A 29 -27.19 -2.20 -34.03
CA ILE A 29 -28.39 -2.16 -33.19
C ILE A 29 -28.95 -3.55 -32.91
N THR A 30 -28.87 -4.47 -33.89
CA THR A 30 -29.39 -5.84 -33.73
C THR A 30 -28.62 -6.61 -32.68
N LYS A 31 -27.29 -6.49 -32.66
CA LYS A 31 -26.47 -7.13 -31.61
C LYS A 31 -26.67 -6.46 -30.24
N ALA A 32 -26.82 -5.15 -30.22
CA ALA A 32 -27.03 -4.41 -28.99
C ALA A 32 -28.40 -4.72 -28.35
N GLU A 33 -29.46 -4.88 -29.14
CA GLU A 33 -30.77 -5.28 -28.63
C GLU A 33 -30.79 -6.71 -28.09
N ARG A 34 -30.07 -7.65 -28.72
CA ARG A 34 -29.89 -9.00 -28.16
C ARG A 34 -29.18 -8.95 -26.81
N ALA A 35 -28.09 -8.21 -26.72
CA ALA A 35 -27.36 -8.04 -25.46
C ALA A 35 -28.19 -7.32 -24.39
N ALA A 36 -29.00 -6.33 -24.79
CA ALA A 36 -29.92 -5.66 -23.88
C ALA A 36 -30.97 -6.63 -23.34
N ALA A 37 -31.56 -7.48 -24.19
CA ALA A 37 -32.50 -8.52 -23.78
C ALA A 37 -31.87 -9.50 -22.79
N ASP A 38 -30.64 -9.96 -23.03
CA ASP A 38 -29.91 -10.84 -22.11
C ASP A 38 -29.67 -10.16 -20.75
N ILE A 39 -29.26 -8.89 -20.76
CA ILE A 39 -29.05 -8.12 -19.52
C ILE A 39 -30.37 -7.94 -18.76
N ARG A 40 -31.45 -7.54 -19.43
CA ARG A 40 -32.79 -7.41 -18.83
C ARG A 40 -33.21 -8.72 -18.18
N SER A 41 -33.03 -9.84 -18.87
CA SER A 41 -33.36 -11.18 -18.36
C SER A 41 -32.53 -11.60 -17.14
N ILE A 42 -31.21 -11.40 -17.16
CA ILE A 42 -30.30 -11.83 -16.08
C ILE A 42 -30.44 -10.94 -14.84
N THR A 43 -30.62 -9.63 -15.05
CA THR A 43 -30.56 -8.63 -13.97
C THR A 43 -31.92 -8.18 -13.48
N HIS A 44 -33.01 -8.63 -14.15
CA HIS A 44 -34.38 -8.15 -13.93
C HIS A 44 -34.51 -6.62 -14.01
N ASN A 45 -33.62 -5.98 -14.77
CA ASN A 45 -33.59 -4.54 -14.94
C ASN A 45 -34.15 -4.16 -16.31
N GLU A 46 -35.40 -3.70 -16.35
CA GLU A 46 -36.05 -3.29 -17.60
C GLU A 46 -35.50 -1.97 -18.17
N ASN A 47 -34.74 -1.20 -17.39
CA ASN A 47 -34.22 0.11 -17.79
C ASN A 47 -32.92 0.03 -18.60
N VAL A 48 -32.77 -0.97 -19.47
CA VAL A 48 -31.66 -1.07 -20.42
C VAL A 48 -32.12 -0.51 -21.76
N LEU A 49 -31.50 0.56 -22.24
CA LEU A 49 -31.78 1.22 -23.51
C LEU A 49 -30.63 0.97 -24.48
N VAL A 50 -30.96 0.83 -25.77
CA VAL A 50 -29.96 0.75 -26.84
C VAL A 50 -29.97 2.05 -27.63
N ARG A 51 -28.79 2.57 -27.95
CA ARG A 51 -28.63 3.73 -28.83
C ARG A 51 -27.51 3.50 -29.83
N ILE A 52 -27.65 4.11 -31.00
CA ILE A 52 -26.64 3.97 -32.05
C ILE A 52 -25.55 5.01 -31.86
N VAL A 53 -24.30 4.57 -31.87
CA VAL A 53 -23.13 5.45 -31.98
C VAL A 53 -22.05 4.78 -32.81
N ASP A 54 -21.46 5.55 -33.72
CA ASP A 54 -20.24 5.15 -34.43
C ASP A 54 -19.08 6.02 -33.95
N LEU A 55 -18.14 5.41 -33.22
CA LEU A 55 -16.95 6.10 -32.71
C LEU A 55 -15.93 6.44 -33.82
N ALA A 56 -16.10 5.89 -35.02
CA ALA A 56 -15.33 6.24 -36.22
C ALA A 56 -15.94 7.43 -36.99
N SER A 57 -16.95 8.11 -36.43
CA SER A 57 -17.56 9.32 -37.02
C SER A 57 -17.78 10.35 -35.93
N LEU A 58 -17.00 11.44 -35.92
CA LEU A 58 -17.10 12.50 -34.92
C LEU A 58 -18.50 13.15 -34.93
N ARG A 59 -19.14 13.20 -36.09
CA ARG A 59 -20.54 13.64 -36.24
C ARG A 59 -21.50 12.71 -35.52
N SER A 60 -21.31 11.40 -35.63
CA SER A 60 -22.12 10.39 -34.93
C SER A 60 -21.94 10.50 -33.40
N VAL A 61 -20.69 10.63 -32.94
CA VAL A 61 -20.36 10.84 -31.52
C VAL A 61 -21.05 12.09 -30.96
N SER A 62 -20.98 13.21 -31.69
CA SER A 62 -21.60 14.48 -31.26
C SER A 62 -23.11 14.39 -31.19
N ARG A 63 -23.75 13.74 -32.17
CA ARG A 63 -25.20 13.50 -32.18
C ARG A 63 -25.62 12.68 -30.96
N PHE A 64 -24.93 11.57 -30.73
CA PHE A 64 -25.18 10.68 -29.60
C PHE A 64 -25.03 11.42 -28.26
N ALA A 65 -23.95 12.18 -28.07
CA ALA A 65 -23.73 12.95 -26.85
C ALA A 65 -24.87 13.96 -26.61
N ASN A 66 -25.31 14.68 -27.65
CA ASN A 66 -26.43 15.63 -27.55
C ASN A 66 -27.74 14.94 -27.19
N GLU A 67 -28.02 13.76 -27.75
CA GLU A 67 -29.21 12.97 -27.38
C GLU A 67 -29.17 12.53 -25.92
N VAL A 68 -28.01 12.08 -25.42
CA VAL A 68 -27.82 11.71 -24.01
C VAL A 68 -28.04 12.94 -23.12
N LEU A 69 -27.45 14.09 -23.44
CA LEU A 69 -27.62 15.32 -22.64
C LEU A 69 -29.07 15.82 -22.57
N LYS A 70 -29.87 15.58 -23.62
CA LYS A 70 -31.31 15.91 -23.66
C LYS A 70 -32.18 14.98 -22.83
N THR A 71 -31.75 13.73 -22.62
CA THR A 71 -32.61 12.67 -22.08
C THR A 71 -32.19 12.19 -20.70
N GLU A 72 -30.92 12.37 -20.32
CA GLU A 72 -30.35 11.86 -19.08
C GLU A 72 -29.89 12.99 -18.16
N GLU A 73 -30.67 13.33 -17.14
CA GLU A 73 -30.36 14.41 -16.19
C GLU A 73 -29.06 14.20 -15.41
N LYS A 74 -28.60 12.95 -15.25
CA LYS A 74 -27.36 12.61 -14.56
C LYS A 74 -26.62 11.46 -15.25
N ILE A 75 -25.30 11.54 -15.22
CA ILE A 75 -24.38 10.52 -15.72
C ILE A 75 -23.39 10.16 -14.60
N HIS A 76 -23.63 9.04 -13.92
CA HIS A 76 -22.79 8.63 -12.79
C HIS A 76 -21.65 7.71 -13.20
N ILE A 77 -21.79 6.97 -14.30
CA ILE A 77 -20.73 6.13 -14.84
C ILE A 77 -20.71 6.28 -16.36
N LEU A 78 -19.52 6.54 -16.92
CA LEU A 78 -19.22 6.46 -18.35
C LEU A 78 -18.13 5.39 -18.55
N ILE A 79 -18.43 4.35 -19.33
CA ILE A 79 -17.46 3.28 -19.66
C ILE A 79 -17.07 3.34 -21.14
N ASN A 80 -15.86 3.83 -21.41
CA ASN A 80 -15.25 3.88 -22.73
C ASN A 80 -14.55 2.55 -23.04
N ASN A 81 -15.35 1.54 -23.41
CA ASN A 81 -14.87 0.18 -23.68
C ASN A 81 -14.73 -0.15 -25.18
N ALA A 82 -15.59 0.40 -26.02
CA ALA A 82 -15.64 0.07 -27.44
C ALA A 82 -14.31 0.33 -28.17
N GLY A 83 -14.01 -0.47 -29.18
CA GLY A 83 -12.84 -0.25 -30.02
C GLY A 83 -12.68 -1.27 -31.14
N VAL A 84 -11.71 -1.01 -32.01
CA VAL A 84 -11.26 -1.90 -33.08
C VAL A 84 -9.85 -2.39 -32.80
N MET A 85 -9.52 -3.58 -33.30
CA MET A 85 -8.23 -4.22 -33.08
C MET A 85 -7.59 -4.53 -34.43
N MET A 86 -6.38 -3.99 -34.64
CA MET A 86 -5.49 -4.35 -35.75
C MET A 86 -6.19 -4.35 -37.13
N CYS A 87 -7.01 -3.34 -37.42
CA CYS A 87 -7.63 -3.22 -38.73
C CYS A 87 -6.55 -2.92 -39.79
N PRO A 88 -6.69 -3.45 -41.03
CA PRO A 88 -5.90 -3.00 -42.18
C PRO A 88 -6.11 -1.50 -42.41
N TYR A 89 -5.28 -0.86 -43.24
CA TYR A 89 -5.21 0.58 -43.59
C TYR A 89 -6.56 1.29 -43.88
N TRP A 90 -7.42 1.40 -42.87
CA TRP A 90 -8.72 2.01 -42.93
C TRP A 90 -8.65 3.39 -42.29
N GLN A 91 -9.55 4.27 -42.73
CA GLN A 91 -9.72 5.58 -42.15
C GLN A 91 -11.13 5.73 -41.59
N THR A 92 -11.26 6.54 -40.55
CA THR A 92 -12.56 7.05 -40.11
C THR A 92 -13.18 7.93 -41.19
N GLU A 93 -14.48 8.20 -41.09
CA GLU A 93 -15.16 9.15 -42.00
C GLU A 93 -14.47 10.53 -41.99
N ASP A 94 -13.94 10.92 -40.83
CA ASP A 94 -13.23 12.19 -40.62
C ASP A 94 -11.74 12.16 -41.04
N GLY A 95 -11.28 11.09 -41.70
CA GLY A 95 -9.93 11.01 -42.28
C GLY A 95 -8.80 10.58 -41.33
N PHE A 96 -9.09 10.20 -40.09
CA PHE A 96 -8.10 9.69 -39.14
C PHE A 96 -7.80 8.21 -39.38
N GLU A 97 -6.62 7.77 -38.97
CA GLU A 97 -6.31 6.34 -38.86
C GLU A 97 -7.37 5.62 -38.00
N MET A 98 -7.91 4.50 -38.49
CA MET A 98 -9.10 3.85 -37.92
C MET A 98 -8.95 3.47 -36.44
N GLN A 99 -7.81 2.93 -36.02
CA GLN A 99 -7.58 2.51 -34.64
C GLN A 99 -7.49 3.72 -33.71
N PHE A 100 -6.76 4.75 -34.10
CA PHE A 100 -6.62 5.98 -33.34
C PHE A 100 -7.93 6.76 -33.28
N GLY A 101 -8.59 6.94 -34.42
CA GLY A 101 -9.87 7.61 -34.53
C GLY A 101 -10.95 6.96 -33.66
N THR A 102 -11.08 5.63 -33.74
CA THR A 102 -12.13 4.89 -33.01
C THR A 102 -11.76 4.65 -31.54
N ASN A 103 -10.55 4.16 -31.26
CA ASN A 103 -10.17 3.76 -29.90
C ASN A 103 -9.80 4.94 -29.03
N HIS A 104 -9.47 6.10 -29.61
CA HIS A 104 -9.04 7.28 -28.86
C HIS A 104 -9.89 8.52 -29.16
N LEU A 105 -9.90 9.04 -30.38
CA LEU A 105 -10.53 10.34 -30.68
C LEU A 105 -12.05 10.33 -30.44
N GLY A 106 -12.74 9.25 -30.82
CA GLY A 106 -14.18 9.11 -30.56
C GLY A 106 -14.51 9.15 -29.06
N HIS A 107 -13.74 8.42 -28.24
CA HIS A 107 -13.91 8.43 -26.77
C HIS A 107 -13.50 9.76 -26.15
N PHE A 108 -12.43 10.38 -26.66
CA PHE A 108 -11.99 11.70 -26.24
C PHE A 108 -13.11 12.73 -26.45
N LEU A 109 -13.67 12.78 -27.65
CA LEU A 109 -14.76 13.71 -27.99
C LEU A 109 -16.00 13.43 -27.13
N LEU A 110 -16.43 12.17 -27.04
CA LEU A 110 -17.60 11.77 -26.26
C LEU A 110 -17.46 12.19 -24.79
N THR A 111 -16.30 11.91 -24.19
CA THR A 111 -16.02 12.22 -22.79
C THR A 111 -16.05 13.72 -22.56
N ASN A 112 -15.46 14.53 -23.45
CA ASN A 112 -15.44 15.98 -23.31
C ASN A 112 -16.84 16.60 -23.47
N LEU A 113 -17.65 16.11 -24.41
CA LEU A 113 -19.03 16.59 -24.61
C LEU A 113 -19.93 16.30 -23.39
N LEU A 114 -19.74 15.14 -22.75
CA LEU A 114 -20.52 14.74 -21.58
C LEU A 114 -19.93 15.22 -20.25
N LEU A 115 -18.74 15.82 -20.26
CA LEU A 115 -17.95 16.07 -19.05
C LEU A 115 -18.66 16.95 -18.02
N ALA A 116 -19.36 18.00 -18.48
CA ALA A 116 -20.12 18.88 -17.60
C ALA A 116 -21.20 18.11 -16.84
N ARG A 117 -22.05 17.36 -17.57
CA ARG A 117 -23.11 16.53 -16.99
C ARG A 117 -22.57 15.46 -16.03
N ILE A 118 -21.41 14.86 -16.36
CA ILE A 118 -20.73 13.89 -15.49
C ILE A 118 -20.27 14.56 -14.19
N LYS A 119 -19.71 15.77 -14.26
CA LYS A 119 -19.30 16.53 -13.06
C LYS A 119 -20.49 16.86 -12.16
N ASP A 120 -21.60 17.26 -12.75
CA ASP A 120 -22.84 17.61 -12.02
C ASP A 120 -23.50 16.40 -11.34
N SER A 121 -23.07 15.19 -11.71
CA SER A 121 -23.59 13.91 -11.19
C SER A 121 -22.72 13.32 -10.09
N ALA A 122 -21.85 14.11 -9.44
CA ALA A 122 -20.94 13.61 -8.41
C ALA A 122 -21.68 12.89 -7.25
N PRO A 123 -21.20 11.71 -6.80
CA PRO A 123 -19.99 11.02 -7.25
C PRO A 123 -20.18 10.30 -8.59
N ALA A 124 -19.33 10.62 -9.57
CA ALA A 124 -19.35 10.02 -10.91
C ALA A 124 -17.99 9.39 -11.29
N ARG A 125 -18.01 8.45 -12.24
CA ARG A 125 -16.84 7.66 -12.67
C ARG A 125 -16.71 7.66 -14.19
N ILE A 126 -15.49 7.82 -14.68
CA ILE A 126 -15.13 7.64 -16.08
C ILE A 126 -14.13 6.48 -16.14
N ILE A 127 -14.47 5.42 -16.87
CA ILE A 127 -13.69 4.20 -16.98
C ILE A 127 -13.23 4.05 -18.43
N ASN A 128 -11.92 4.22 -18.68
CA ASN A 128 -11.32 4.01 -19.99
C ASN A 128 -10.68 2.62 -20.05
N VAL A 129 -11.16 1.75 -20.93
CA VAL A 129 -10.62 0.39 -21.08
C VAL A 129 -9.45 0.41 -22.07
N SER A 130 -8.26 0.05 -21.59
CA SER A 130 -7.04 -0.07 -22.40
C SER A 130 -6.51 -1.51 -22.46
N SER A 131 -5.33 -1.73 -23.05
CA SER A 131 -4.70 -3.04 -23.20
C SER A 131 -3.20 -2.98 -22.91
N LEU A 132 -2.64 -4.00 -22.26
CA LEU A 132 -1.21 -4.13 -21.91
C LEU A 132 -0.26 -3.99 -23.11
N VAL A 133 -0.77 -4.10 -24.33
CA VAL A 133 -0.04 -3.88 -25.58
C VAL A 133 0.62 -2.47 -25.64
N HIS A 134 0.11 -1.48 -24.90
CA HIS A 134 0.71 -0.14 -24.76
C HIS A 134 2.04 -0.11 -23.96
N SER A 135 2.42 -1.20 -23.27
CA SER A 135 3.60 -1.26 -22.40
C SER A 135 4.91 -1.53 -23.15
N ARG A 136 4.84 -1.85 -24.44
CA ARG A 136 6.01 -2.05 -25.30
C ARG A 136 6.56 -0.71 -25.78
N PRO A 137 7.87 -0.60 -26.06
CA PRO A 137 8.47 0.62 -26.59
C PRO A 137 7.78 1.01 -27.90
N VAL A 138 7.09 2.14 -27.91
CA VAL A 138 6.48 2.72 -29.11
C VAL A 138 6.72 4.22 -29.07
N THR A 139 7.31 4.75 -30.14
CA THR A 139 7.44 6.20 -30.31
C THR A 139 6.10 6.73 -30.80
N PHE A 140 5.58 7.75 -30.12
CA PHE A 140 4.37 8.41 -30.57
C PHE A 140 4.75 9.32 -31.74
N ASP A 141 4.28 8.95 -32.93
CA ASP A 141 4.57 9.67 -34.16
C ASP A 141 3.26 10.32 -34.64
N PHE A 142 3.21 11.65 -34.57
CA PHE A 142 2.02 12.42 -34.91
C PHE A 142 1.84 12.57 -36.42
N ASP A 143 2.92 12.50 -37.19
CA ASP A 143 2.87 12.60 -38.66
C ASP A 143 2.22 11.34 -39.25
N HIS A 144 2.45 10.18 -38.61
CA HIS A 144 1.80 8.91 -38.95
C HIS A 144 0.29 8.84 -38.69
N LEU A 145 -0.29 9.77 -37.94
CA LEU A 145 -1.74 9.81 -37.71
C LEU A 145 -2.52 10.30 -38.95
N ASN A 146 -1.83 11.00 -39.86
CA ASN A 146 -2.39 11.62 -41.06
C ASN A 146 -1.81 11.07 -42.38
N ASP A 147 -0.69 10.33 -42.36
CA ASP A 147 -0.05 9.78 -43.57
C ASP A 147 -0.42 8.31 -43.86
N LYS A 148 -0.79 8.04 -45.11
CA LYS A 148 -1.44 6.81 -45.59
C LYS A 148 -0.47 5.66 -45.92
N LYS A 149 0.84 5.88 -45.96
CA LYS A 149 1.75 4.97 -46.69
C LYS A 149 2.71 4.10 -45.85
N THR A 150 2.85 4.30 -44.53
CA THR A 150 3.97 3.69 -43.78
C THR A 150 3.64 2.99 -42.46
N TYR A 151 2.41 3.03 -41.94
CA TYR A 151 2.15 2.50 -40.59
C TYR A 151 1.87 0.98 -40.55
N ARG A 152 2.18 0.31 -39.44
CA ARG A 152 1.85 -1.10 -39.20
C ARG A 152 0.60 -1.19 -38.30
N PRO A 153 -0.42 -2.04 -38.58
CA PRO A 153 -1.64 -2.15 -37.77
C PRO A 153 -1.42 -2.37 -36.27
N ILE A 154 -0.36 -3.08 -35.90
CA ILE A 154 0.03 -3.30 -34.49
C ILE A 154 0.52 -2.00 -33.83
N THR A 155 1.27 -1.17 -34.55
CA THR A 155 1.81 0.10 -34.07
C THR A 155 0.67 1.11 -33.85
N ALA A 156 -0.26 1.21 -34.79
CA ALA A 156 -1.44 2.07 -34.66
C ALA A 156 -2.33 1.64 -33.47
N TYR A 157 -2.53 0.34 -33.31
CA TYR A 157 -3.25 -0.19 -32.15
C TYR A 157 -2.54 0.15 -30.83
N GLN A 158 -1.21 -0.02 -30.76
CA GLN A 158 -0.38 0.36 -29.61
C GLN A 158 -0.50 1.85 -29.27
N GLN A 159 -0.33 2.73 -30.28
CA GLN A 159 -0.44 4.17 -30.12
C GLN A 159 -1.83 4.59 -29.64
N SER A 160 -2.89 3.98 -30.17
CA SER A 160 -4.27 4.26 -29.73
C SER A 160 -4.51 3.90 -28.25
N LYS A 161 -3.93 2.78 -27.78
CA LYS A 161 -4.04 2.35 -26.37
C LYS A 161 -3.18 3.19 -25.44
N LEU A 162 -2.00 3.61 -25.89
CA LEU A 162 -1.16 4.58 -25.18
C LEU A 162 -1.85 5.93 -25.05
N ALA A 163 -2.50 6.43 -26.12
CA ALA A 163 -3.26 7.68 -26.11
C ALA A 163 -4.39 7.66 -25.08
N ASN A 164 -5.10 6.54 -24.91
CA ASN A 164 -6.11 6.40 -23.85
C ASN A 164 -5.53 6.52 -22.44
N VAL A 165 -4.35 5.95 -22.19
CA VAL A 165 -3.67 6.08 -20.90
C VAL A 165 -3.26 7.54 -20.66
N LEU A 166 -2.69 8.19 -21.68
CA LEU A 166 -2.27 9.59 -21.60
C LEU A 166 -3.45 10.54 -21.40
N PHE A 167 -4.57 10.31 -22.09
CA PHE A 167 -5.80 11.08 -21.91
C PHE A 167 -6.43 10.85 -20.54
N THR A 168 -6.48 9.61 -20.05
CA THR A 168 -6.96 9.34 -18.68
C THR A 168 -6.12 10.10 -17.66
N ARG A 169 -4.79 10.13 -17.86
CA ARG A 169 -3.86 10.89 -17.01
C ARG A 169 -4.10 12.39 -17.09
N GLU A 170 -4.28 12.95 -18.29
CA GLU A 170 -4.49 14.38 -18.49
C GLU A 170 -5.87 14.84 -18.01
N LEU A 171 -6.91 14.06 -18.30
CA LEU A 171 -8.25 14.26 -17.76
C LEU A 171 -8.23 14.19 -16.24
N SER A 172 -7.53 13.21 -15.66
CA SER A 172 -7.33 13.10 -14.22
C SER A 172 -6.59 14.32 -13.63
N LYS A 173 -5.64 14.93 -14.34
CA LYS A 173 -4.96 16.17 -13.92
C LYS A 173 -5.90 17.37 -13.97
N ARG A 174 -6.68 17.51 -15.05
CA ARG A 174 -7.67 18.58 -15.22
C ARG A 174 -8.84 18.44 -14.25
N LEU A 175 -9.11 17.21 -13.79
CA LEU A 175 -10.07 16.88 -12.74
C LEU A 175 -9.39 16.72 -11.36
N ALA A 176 -8.11 17.08 -11.20
CA ALA A 176 -7.30 16.81 -10.01
C ALA A 176 -7.65 17.72 -8.81
N GLY A 177 -8.86 17.56 -8.31
CA GLY A 177 -9.00 17.15 -6.92
C GLY A 177 -9.00 15.62 -6.72
N VAL A 178 -9.30 14.80 -7.76
CA VAL A 178 -9.76 13.41 -7.55
C VAL A 178 -8.72 12.32 -7.89
N GLY A 179 -7.92 12.45 -8.96
CA GLY A 179 -7.04 11.35 -9.38
C GLY A 179 -5.76 11.15 -8.56
N THR A 180 -5.15 12.25 -8.09
CA THR A 180 -4.09 12.22 -7.07
C THR A 180 -4.61 11.66 -5.75
N ALA A 181 -5.88 11.93 -5.40
CA ALA A 181 -6.52 11.35 -4.22
C ALA A 181 -6.75 9.84 -4.39
N LEU A 182 -7.13 9.34 -5.57
CA LEU A 182 -7.35 7.91 -5.83
C LEU A 182 -6.05 7.09 -5.84
N LEU A 183 -4.97 7.58 -6.47
CA LEU A 183 -3.65 6.95 -6.38
C LEU A 183 -3.13 6.98 -4.93
N LYS A 184 -3.27 8.10 -4.24
CA LYS A 184 -2.92 8.22 -2.82
C LYS A 184 -3.81 7.33 -1.93
N TYR A 185 -5.07 7.08 -2.29
CA TYR A 185 -5.97 6.17 -1.58
C TYR A 185 -5.60 4.70 -1.82
N HIS A 186 -5.24 4.34 -3.06
CA HIS A 186 -4.72 3.01 -3.37
C HIS A 186 -3.39 2.73 -2.64
N PHE A 187 -2.49 3.71 -2.59
CA PHE A 187 -1.22 3.59 -1.86
C PHE A 187 -1.32 3.90 -0.37
N ALA A 188 -2.46 4.40 0.14
CA ALA A 188 -2.70 4.59 1.57
C ALA A 188 -2.60 3.26 2.33
N GLY A 189 -2.88 2.15 1.65
CA GLY A 189 -2.89 0.82 2.25
C GLY A 189 -4.15 0.55 3.06
N GLY A 190 -4.16 -0.60 3.73
CA GLY A 190 -5.26 -1.00 4.60
C GLY A 190 -5.34 -0.13 5.86
N VAL A 191 -6.57 0.13 6.31
CA VAL A 191 -6.88 0.92 7.50
C VAL A 191 -7.38 -0.01 8.59
N CYS A 192 -6.89 0.16 9.82
CA CYS A 192 -7.41 -0.59 10.95
C CYS A 192 -8.85 -0.13 11.25
N ARG A 193 -9.81 -1.05 11.21
CA ARG A 193 -11.22 -0.77 11.48
C ARG A 193 -11.66 -1.16 12.90
N SER A 194 -10.77 -1.77 13.69
CA SER A 194 -11.06 -2.17 15.06
C SER A 194 -11.43 -0.95 15.89
N LYS A 195 -12.54 -1.06 16.62
CA LYS A 195 -13.01 -0.06 17.59
C LYS A 195 -12.63 -0.40 19.04
N ALA A 196 -11.81 -1.43 19.23
CA ALA A 196 -11.40 -1.90 20.56
C ALA A 196 -10.80 -0.78 21.41
N ARG A 197 -11.24 -0.71 22.66
CA ARG A 197 -10.70 0.15 23.70
C ARG A 197 -9.52 -0.54 24.39
N LEU A 198 -8.62 0.26 24.95
CA LEU A 198 -7.43 -0.16 25.67
C LEU A 198 -7.41 0.43 27.08
N ASP A 199 -8.58 0.70 27.64
CA ASP A 199 -8.70 1.25 28.99
C ASP A 199 -8.05 0.32 30.01
N GLY A 200 -7.15 0.90 30.79
CA GLY A 200 -6.37 0.16 31.78
C GLY A 200 -5.24 -0.68 31.20
N LYS A 201 -5.02 -0.75 29.88
CA LYS A 201 -3.92 -1.50 29.25
C LYS A 201 -2.62 -0.67 29.22
N THR A 202 -1.48 -1.32 29.43
CA THR A 202 -0.14 -0.70 29.34
C THR A 202 0.55 -1.10 28.05
N VAL A 203 1.02 -0.10 27.29
CA VAL A 203 1.65 -0.27 25.99
C VAL A 203 3.05 0.35 25.98
N ILE A 204 4.04 -0.39 25.48
CA ILE A 204 5.40 0.11 25.26
C ILE A 204 5.65 0.20 23.75
N ILE A 205 6.15 1.35 23.29
CA ILE A 205 6.47 1.57 21.87
C ILE A 205 7.87 2.15 21.76
N THR A 206 8.75 1.44 21.05
CA THR A 206 10.10 1.94 20.76
C THR A 206 10.08 2.97 19.62
N GLY A 207 10.82 4.06 19.76
CA GLY A 207 10.92 5.11 18.72
C GLY A 207 9.62 5.86 18.48
N ALA A 208 8.85 6.11 19.53
CA ALA A 208 7.51 6.69 19.47
C ALA A 208 7.45 8.23 19.49
N ASN A 209 8.59 8.91 19.38
CA ASN A 209 8.66 10.38 19.37
C ASN A 209 8.37 10.99 17.98
N THR A 210 8.43 10.20 16.90
CA THR A 210 8.19 10.68 15.53
C THR A 210 7.56 9.61 14.64
N GLY A 211 7.13 10.04 13.45
CA GLY A 211 6.74 9.13 12.37
C GLY A 211 5.68 8.11 12.79
N ILE A 212 5.87 6.86 12.37
CA ILE A 212 4.91 5.77 12.58
C ILE A 212 4.70 5.48 14.07
N GLY A 213 5.79 5.50 14.86
CA GLY A 213 5.73 5.22 16.29
C GLY A 213 4.88 6.26 17.03
N LYS A 214 5.01 7.55 16.67
CA LYS A 214 4.20 8.62 17.26
C LYS A 214 2.72 8.50 16.90
N GLU A 215 2.39 8.24 15.63
CA GLU A 215 0.98 8.06 15.24
C GLU A 215 0.37 6.79 15.84
N THR A 216 1.16 5.73 15.99
CA THR A 216 0.75 4.53 16.73
C THR A 216 0.47 4.88 18.20
N ALA A 217 1.40 5.57 18.87
CA ALA A 217 1.22 6.00 20.26
C ALA A 217 -0.04 6.87 20.43
N LYS A 218 -0.28 7.79 19.48
CA LYS A 218 -1.46 8.66 19.45
C LYS A 218 -2.76 7.86 19.34
N ASP A 219 -2.85 6.89 18.43
CA ASP A 219 -4.05 6.07 18.27
C ASP A 219 -4.33 5.22 19.52
N LEU A 220 -3.32 4.55 20.07
CA LEU A 220 -3.49 3.72 21.26
C LEU A 220 -3.82 4.57 22.51
N ALA A 221 -3.27 5.79 22.59
CA ALA A 221 -3.66 6.76 23.61
C ALA A 221 -5.12 7.20 23.49
N ARG A 222 -5.63 7.46 22.26
CA ARG A 222 -7.06 7.77 22.03
C ARG A 222 -7.95 6.61 22.48
N ARG A 223 -7.47 5.37 22.36
CA ARG A 223 -8.16 4.16 22.83
C ARG A 223 -8.11 3.98 24.35
N GLY A 224 -7.45 4.87 25.10
CA GLY A 224 -7.43 4.85 26.57
C GLY A 224 -6.22 4.15 27.20
N ALA A 225 -5.26 3.69 26.38
CA ALA A 225 -4.07 3.02 26.87
C ALA A 225 -3.19 3.95 27.71
N ARG A 226 -2.48 3.37 28.68
CA ARG A 226 -1.25 3.95 29.21
C ARG A 226 -0.13 3.67 28.20
N VAL A 227 0.50 4.71 27.65
CA VAL A 227 1.50 4.55 26.59
C VAL A 227 2.87 5.04 27.05
N ILE A 228 3.86 4.15 26.96
CA ILE A 228 5.25 4.42 27.29
C ILE A 228 6.03 4.63 25.98
N LEU A 229 6.47 5.86 25.78
CA LEU A 229 7.30 6.28 24.65
C LEU A 229 8.76 5.99 25.01
N ALA A 230 9.27 4.86 24.52
CA ALA A 230 10.64 4.43 24.73
C ALA A 230 11.54 5.02 23.63
N CYS A 231 12.30 6.06 23.96
CA CYS A 231 13.03 6.88 22.99
C CYS A 231 14.43 7.26 23.48
N ARG A 232 15.41 7.34 22.57
CA ARG A 232 16.77 7.79 22.91
C ARG A 232 16.85 9.27 23.26
N ASP A 233 16.08 10.09 22.55
CA ASP A 233 16.05 11.55 22.69
C ASP A 233 14.84 11.95 23.54
N LEU A 234 15.11 12.19 24.83
CA LEU A 234 14.09 12.55 25.81
C LEU A 234 13.43 13.90 25.51
N THR A 235 14.18 14.87 25.00
CA THR A 235 13.66 16.20 24.68
C THR A 235 12.57 16.10 23.61
N ARG A 236 12.89 15.43 22.49
CA ARG A 236 11.91 15.22 21.41
C ARG A 236 10.75 14.32 21.85
N ALA A 237 11.03 13.34 22.71
CA ALA A 237 9.99 12.44 23.21
C ALA A 237 9.02 13.14 24.17
N ASN A 238 9.48 14.05 25.02
CA ASN A 238 8.62 14.85 25.89
C ASN A 238 7.71 15.79 25.07
N VAL A 239 8.25 16.46 24.04
CA VAL A 239 7.42 17.25 23.12
C VAL A 239 6.34 16.39 22.46
N ALA A 240 6.71 15.20 21.97
CA ALA A 240 5.74 14.28 21.38
C ALA A 240 4.68 13.79 22.39
N ALA A 241 5.09 13.53 23.64
CA ALA A 241 4.16 13.13 24.71
C ALA A 241 3.14 14.22 25.01
N ASP A 242 3.57 15.48 25.12
CA ASP A 242 2.68 16.62 25.40
C ASP A 242 1.69 16.86 24.26
N GLU A 243 2.14 16.74 23.01
CA GLU A 243 1.25 16.79 21.85
C GLU A 243 0.21 15.66 21.87
N ILE A 244 0.62 14.42 22.18
CA ILE A 244 -0.30 13.28 22.28
C ILE A 244 -1.31 13.51 23.41
N LYS A 245 -0.88 13.93 24.61
CA LYS A 245 -1.78 14.23 25.73
C LYS A 245 -2.82 15.27 25.33
N LYS A 246 -2.37 16.37 24.71
CA LYS A 246 -3.25 17.46 24.26
C LYS A 246 -4.29 16.98 23.24
N ASP A 247 -3.86 16.18 22.27
CA ASP A 247 -4.70 15.71 21.16
C ASP A 247 -5.68 14.61 21.55
N THR A 248 -5.30 13.79 22.54
CA THR A 248 -6.06 12.59 22.93
C THR A 248 -6.83 12.77 24.23
N LYS A 249 -6.53 13.83 24.99
CA LYS A 249 -7.04 14.07 26.36
C LYS A 249 -6.75 12.91 27.31
N ASN A 250 -5.67 12.18 27.04
CA ASN A 250 -5.20 11.09 27.86
C ASN A 250 -3.86 11.47 28.49
N ASP A 251 -3.84 11.67 29.81
CA ASP A 251 -2.65 12.08 30.55
C ASP A 251 -1.69 10.92 30.87
N LYS A 252 -2.07 9.68 30.54
CA LYS A 252 -1.30 8.45 30.85
C LYS A 252 -0.18 8.18 29.83
N ILE A 253 0.49 9.23 29.38
CA ILE A 253 1.59 9.17 28.40
C ILE A 253 2.90 9.44 29.13
N VAL A 254 3.80 8.46 29.09
CA VAL A 254 5.03 8.43 29.87
C VAL A 254 6.22 8.30 28.93
N VAL A 255 7.28 9.07 29.18
CA VAL A 255 8.53 8.98 28.43
C VAL A 255 9.56 8.22 29.26
N ARG A 256 10.31 7.35 28.58
CA ARG A 256 11.43 6.59 29.16
C ARG A 256 12.59 6.54 28.17
N LYS A 257 13.82 6.67 28.68
CA LYS A 257 15.03 6.66 27.86
C LYS A 257 15.30 5.24 27.39
N LEU A 258 15.40 5.05 26.08
CA LEU A 258 15.83 3.78 25.49
C LEU A 258 16.65 4.05 24.25
N ASP A 259 17.94 3.70 24.30
CA ASP A 259 18.79 3.60 23.12
C ASP A 259 19.02 2.13 22.76
N LEU A 260 18.59 1.73 21.58
CA LEU A 260 18.73 0.35 21.09
C LEU A 260 20.12 0.07 20.52
N ALA A 261 20.97 1.09 20.36
CA ALA A 261 22.36 0.94 19.98
C ALA A 261 23.28 0.65 21.18
N SER A 262 22.71 0.41 22.37
CA SER A 262 23.42 0.14 23.63
C SER A 262 22.69 -0.95 24.41
N LEU A 263 23.28 -2.14 24.53
CA LEU A 263 22.66 -3.23 25.30
C LEU A 263 22.50 -2.86 26.78
N GLN A 264 23.42 -2.06 27.33
CA GLN A 264 23.27 -1.53 28.69
C GLN A 264 22.04 -0.63 28.81
N SER A 265 21.81 0.28 27.86
CA SER A 265 20.59 1.10 27.86
C SER A 265 19.31 0.27 27.79
N VAL A 266 19.33 -0.86 27.06
CA VAL A 266 18.19 -1.78 26.98
C VAL A 266 17.95 -2.47 28.33
N ARG A 267 19.01 -2.88 29.03
CA ARG A 267 18.93 -3.49 30.37
C ARG A 267 18.41 -2.51 31.40
N ASP A 268 18.94 -1.29 31.43
CA ASP A 268 18.52 -0.24 32.35
C ASP A 268 17.04 0.13 32.15
N PHE A 269 16.62 0.28 30.90
CA PHE A 269 15.20 0.50 30.55
C PHE A 269 14.33 -0.65 31.04
N SER A 270 14.73 -1.88 30.77
CA SER A 270 13.94 -3.06 31.14
C SER A 270 13.81 -3.21 32.66
N ALA A 271 14.90 -2.96 33.41
CA ALA A 271 14.88 -2.97 34.87
C ALA A 271 13.95 -1.89 35.44
N ASP A 272 13.97 -0.68 34.89
CA ASP A 272 13.06 0.40 35.30
C ASP A 272 11.59 0.04 35.01
N ILE A 273 11.29 -0.49 33.83
CA ILE A 273 9.93 -0.92 33.47
C ILE A 273 9.44 -2.05 34.38
N LEU A 274 10.25 -3.08 34.61
CA LEU A 274 9.86 -4.22 35.46
C LEU A 274 9.57 -3.78 36.90
N LYS A 275 10.26 -2.74 37.38
CA LYS A 275 10.04 -2.13 38.69
C LYS A 275 8.80 -1.22 38.73
N SER A 276 8.56 -0.44 37.68
CA SER A 276 7.56 0.64 37.69
C SER A 276 6.20 0.27 37.10
N GLU A 277 6.14 -0.72 36.22
CA GLU A 277 4.92 -1.08 35.49
C GLU A 277 4.44 -2.48 35.87
N PRO A 278 3.29 -2.64 36.54
CA PRO A 278 2.83 -3.94 37.03
C PRO A 278 2.41 -4.89 35.91
N LYS A 279 2.23 -4.39 34.68
CA LYS A 279 1.83 -5.17 33.50
C LYS A 279 2.29 -4.52 32.21
N ILE A 280 2.41 -5.34 31.17
CA ILE A 280 2.76 -4.95 29.80
C ILE A 280 1.85 -5.73 28.86
N ASP A 281 0.74 -5.11 28.46
CA ASP A 281 -0.26 -5.77 27.62
C ASP A 281 0.12 -5.76 26.13
N ILE A 282 0.86 -4.74 25.68
CA ILE A 282 1.31 -4.63 24.28
C ILE A 282 2.75 -4.10 24.21
N LEU A 283 3.63 -4.83 23.52
CA LEU A 283 4.97 -4.38 23.16
C LEU A 283 5.06 -4.16 21.65
N ILE A 284 5.48 -2.96 21.23
CA ILE A 284 5.65 -2.61 19.82
C ILE A 284 7.13 -2.27 19.55
N ASN A 285 7.82 -3.20 18.91
CA ASN A 285 9.18 -3.07 18.42
C ASN A 285 9.17 -2.29 17.09
N ASN A 286 9.09 -0.96 17.18
CA ASN A 286 8.90 -0.06 16.03
C ASN A 286 10.17 0.69 15.59
N ALA A 287 11.06 1.01 16.52
CA ALA A 287 12.26 1.78 16.22
C ALA A 287 13.12 1.11 15.14
N GLY A 288 13.85 1.91 14.38
CA GLY A 288 14.81 1.38 13.43
C GLY A 288 15.55 2.45 12.65
N ILE A 289 16.59 2.01 11.96
CA ILE A 289 17.46 2.79 11.10
C ILE A 289 17.66 2.06 9.76
N MET A 290 18.01 2.81 8.71
CA MET A 290 18.06 2.28 7.35
C MET A 290 19.19 2.93 6.56
N ARG A 291 19.91 2.11 5.80
CA ARG A 291 20.96 2.48 4.84
C ARG A 291 21.99 3.44 5.42
N CYS A 292 22.36 3.24 6.68
CA CYS A 292 23.45 3.95 7.31
C CYS A 292 24.78 3.57 6.64
N PRO A 293 25.82 4.43 6.67
CA PRO A 293 27.19 3.99 6.48
C PRO A 293 27.55 2.86 7.46
N TYR A 294 28.64 2.14 7.18
CA TYR A 294 29.10 1.11 8.11
C TYR A 294 29.49 1.76 9.44
N TRP A 295 28.72 1.45 10.47
CA TRP A 295 28.88 1.92 11.83
C TRP A 295 28.71 0.73 12.77
N LYS A 296 29.22 0.89 13.99
CA LYS A 296 29.03 -0.08 15.06
C LYS A 296 28.22 0.51 16.21
N THR A 297 27.38 -0.31 16.85
CA THR A 297 26.74 0.01 18.12
C THR A 297 27.79 0.18 19.23
N GLU A 298 27.40 0.65 20.41
CA GLU A 298 28.32 0.74 21.57
C GLU A 298 28.93 -0.62 21.91
N ASP A 299 28.16 -1.69 21.70
CA ASP A 299 28.56 -3.08 21.93
C ASP A 299 29.29 -3.73 20.74
N GLY A 300 29.58 -2.99 19.67
CA GLY A 300 30.41 -3.45 18.56
C GLY A 300 29.71 -4.18 17.40
N PHE A 301 28.37 -4.23 17.38
CA PHE A 301 27.59 -4.86 16.30
C PHE A 301 27.37 -3.92 15.12
N GLU A 302 27.14 -4.47 13.93
CA GLU A 302 26.69 -3.66 12.78
C GLU A 302 25.44 -2.87 13.16
N MET A 303 25.46 -1.57 12.87
CA MET A 303 24.50 -0.62 13.41
C MET A 303 23.04 -0.95 13.05
N GLN A 304 22.73 -1.35 11.81
CA GLN A 304 21.35 -1.70 11.42
C GLN A 304 20.88 -3.01 12.05
N PHE A 305 21.72 -4.05 12.08
CA PHE A 305 21.43 -5.33 12.74
C PHE A 305 21.29 -5.16 14.26
N GLY A 306 22.22 -4.42 14.87
CA GLY A 306 22.22 -4.10 16.30
C GLY A 306 20.95 -3.35 16.73
N VAL A 307 20.61 -2.25 16.07
CA VAL A 307 19.43 -1.44 16.43
C VAL A 307 18.11 -2.09 16.03
N ASN A 308 18.00 -2.60 14.79
CA ASN A 308 16.71 -3.08 14.28
C ASN A 308 16.33 -4.44 14.87
N HIS A 309 17.31 -5.31 15.15
CA HIS A 309 17.11 -6.68 15.61
C HIS A 309 17.63 -6.90 17.03
N LEU A 310 18.95 -6.84 17.30
CA LEU A 310 19.51 -7.26 18.60
C LEU A 310 18.98 -6.47 19.81
N GLY A 311 18.85 -5.15 19.69
CA GLY A 311 18.29 -4.31 20.74
C GLY A 311 16.84 -4.66 21.06
N HIS A 312 16.01 -4.91 20.03
CA HIS A 312 14.62 -5.35 20.22
C HIS A 312 14.52 -6.79 20.71
N PHE A 313 15.41 -7.66 20.25
CA PHE A 313 15.53 -9.03 20.70
C PHE A 313 15.79 -9.07 22.21
N LEU A 314 16.81 -8.33 22.69
CA LEU A 314 17.13 -8.25 24.11
C LEU A 314 15.97 -7.63 24.90
N LEU A 315 15.42 -6.51 24.43
CA LEU A 315 14.29 -5.83 25.08
C LEU A 315 13.09 -6.77 25.28
N THR A 316 12.70 -7.46 24.20
CA THR A 316 11.53 -8.35 24.21
C THR A 316 11.75 -9.49 25.20
N ASN A 317 12.93 -10.11 25.18
CA ASN A 317 13.24 -11.22 26.06
C ASN A 317 13.35 -10.80 27.54
N LEU A 318 13.92 -9.63 27.85
CA LEU A 318 13.99 -9.12 29.22
C LEU A 318 12.62 -8.79 29.81
N LEU A 319 11.66 -8.39 28.97
CA LEU A 319 10.29 -8.07 29.39
C LEU A 319 9.32 -9.27 29.27
N LEU A 320 9.78 -10.41 28.75
CA LEU A 320 8.93 -11.49 28.28
C LEU A 320 8.09 -12.11 29.41
N ASP A 321 8.68 -12.33 30.58
CA ASP A 321 7.97 -12.93 31.71
C ASP A 321 6.82 -12.01 32.19
N ARG A 322 7.08 -10.68 32.30
CA ARG A 322 6.03 -9.70 32.62
C ARG A 322 4.93 -9.62 31.57
N ILE A 323 5.28 -9.77 30.28
CA ILE A 323 4.29 -9.80 29.19
C ILE A 323 3.41 -11.05 29.30
N LYS A 324 3.99 -12.22 29.63
CA LYS A 324 3.23 -13.46 29.86
C LYS A 324 2.30 -13.35 31.07
N GLU A 325 2.76 -12.74 32.16
CA GLU A 325 1.92 -12.43 33.34
C GLU A 325 0.75 -11.49 33.00
N SER A 326 0.88 -10.72 31.92
CA SER A 326 -0.13 -9.77 31.45
C SER A 326 -1.11 -10.36 30.43
N ALA A 327 -1.05 -11.68 30.16
CA ALA A 327 -1.89 -12.33 29.16
C ALA A 327 -3.40 -12.06 29.41
N PRO A 328 -4.21 -11.84 28.36
CA PRO A 328 -3.81 -11.82 26.95
C PRO A 328 -3.01 -10.56 26.59
N ALA A 329 -1.86 -10.78 25.94
CA ALA A 329 -0.90 -9.74 25.58
C ALA A 329 -0.37 -9.93 24.14
N ARG A 330 0.22 -8.88 23.56
CA ARG A 330 0.63 -8.86 22.15
C ARG A 330 2.01 -8.26 21.96
N ILE A 331 2.80 -8.89 21.09
CA ILE A 331 4.11 -8.40 20.66
C ILE A 331 4.03 -8.14 19.15
N VAL A 332 4.35 -6.92 18.74
CA VAL A 332 4.31 -6.49 17.34
C VAL A 332 5.70 -6.02 16.91
N THR A 333 6.27 -6.68 15.91
CA THR A 333 7.61 -6.35 15.41
C THR A 333 7.57 -5.74 14.01
N VAL A 334 8.08 -4.51 13.88
CA VAL A 334 8.09 -3.79 12.60
C VAL A 334 9.26 -4.27 11.73
N SER A 335 8.90 -5.00 10.68
CA SER A 335 9.77 -5.39 9.57
C SER A 335 9.58 -4.44 8.36
N SER A 336 9.88 -4.88 7.15
CA SER A 336 9.75 -4.13 5.91
C SER A 336 9.70 -5.07 4.71
N LEU A 337 9.11 -4.65 3.59
CA LEU A 337 9.24 -5.33 2.30
C LEU A 337 10.72 -5.54 1.89
N ALA A 338 11.65 -4.79 2.48
CA ALA A 338 13.09 -5.01 2.27
C ALA A 338 13.54 -6.44 2.64
N HIS A 339 12.86 -7.14 3.55
CA HIS A 339 13.20 -8.52 3.89
C HIS A 339 13.11 -9.49 2.70
N THR A 340 12.28 -9.17 1.69
CA THR A 340 12.11 -10.01 0.47
C THR A 340 13.23 -9.80 -0.56
N ARG A 341 14.25 -9.00 -0.25
CA ARG A 341 15.34 -8.63 -1.18
C ARG A 341 16.63 -9.40 -0.91
N ILE A 342 16.59 -10.38 0.00
CA ILE A 342 17.69 -11.24 0.35
C ILE A 342 17.17 -12.67 0.50
N ASP A 343 18.00 -13.65 0.16
CA ASP A 343 17.61 -15.07 0.13
C ASP A 343 17.84 -15.80 1.46
N GLY A 344 18.38 -15.10 2.47
CA GLY A 344 18.67 -15.68 3.78
C GLY A 344 19.48 -14.75 4.68
N ILE A 345 19.72 -15.19 5.92
CA ILE A 345 20.64 -14.54 6.85
C ILE A 345 22.07 -14.98 6.53
N ASN A 346 23.00 -14.04 6.38
CA ASN A 346 24.41 -14.35 6.25
C ASN A 346 25.02 -14.62 7.63
N PHE A 347 24.95 -15.86 8.08
CA PHE A 347 25.50 -16.27 9.38
C PHE A 347 27.04 -16.21 9.42
N ASP A 348 27.73 -16.30 8.28
CA ASP A 348 29.21 -16.31 8.21
C ASP A 348 29.81 -14.89 8.26
N ASP A 349 28.96 -13.87 8.13
CA ASP A 349 29.31 -12.46 8.28
C ASP A 349 28.10 -11.64 8.76
N ILE A 350 27.55 -12.02 9.92
CA ILE A 350 26.31 -11.42 10.45
C ILE A 350 26.44 -9.90 10.68
N ASN A 351 27.65 -9.43 10.99
CA ASN A 351 27.98 -8.03 11.19
C ASN A 351 28.50 -7.33 9.91
N SER A 352 28.49 -7.99 8.75
CA SER A 352 28.95 -7.40 7.47
C SER A 352 30.35 -6.78 7.55
N GLU A 353 31.28 -7.43 8.27
CA GLU A 353 32.65 -6.95 8.48
C GLU A 353 33.53 -7.20 7.25
N LYS A 354 33.20 -8.19 6.42
CA LYS A 354 33.95 -8.52 5.19
C LYS A 354 33.50 -7.64 4.02
N GLU A 355 32.19 -7.52 3.82
CA GLU A 355 31.60 -6.70 2.75
C GLU A 355 30.33 -6.01 3.25
N TYR A 356 30.31 -4.68 3.21
CA TYR A 356 29.14 -3.90 3.63
C TYR A 356 28.41 -3.27 2.44
N ASP A 357 27.19 -3.73 2.20
CA ASP A 357 26.20 -3.00 1.39
C ASP A 357 25.05 -2.50 2.30
N PRO A 358 24.81 -1.17 2.37
CA PRO A 358 23.79 -0.62 3.26
C PRO A 358 22.37 -1.12 3.00
N LYS A 359 22.02 -1.53 1.77
CA LYS A 359 20.71 -2.07 1.43
C LYS A 359 20.61 -3.53 1.88
N LYS A 360 21.64 -4.35 1.61
CA LYS A 360 21.70 -5.76 2.04
C LYS A 360 21.65 -5.86 3.56
N ALA A 361 22.43 -5.06 4.28
CA ALA A 361 22.42 -5.03 5.75
C ALA A 361 21.03 -4.63 6.31
N TYR A 362 20.36 -3.65 5.68
CA TYR A 362 18.98 -3.31 6.04
C TYR A 362 18.01 -4.49 5.80
N SER A 363 18.05 -5.08 4.61
CA SER A 363 17.24 -6.24 4.24
C SER A 363 17.45 -7.43 5.18
N GLN A 364 18.70 -7.73 5.53
CA GLN A 364 19.06 -8.75 6.52
C GLN A 364 18.45 -8.44 7.89
N SER A 365 18.59 -7.20 8.39
CA SER A 365 18.01 -6.81 9.68
C SER A 365 16.48 -6.93 9.71
N LYS A 366 15.81 -6.75 8.56
CA LYS A 366 14.35 -6.87 8.45
C LYS A 366 13.89 -8.31 8.24
N LEU A 367 14.69 -9.16 7.59
CA LEU A 367 14.48 -10.60 7.58
C LEU A 367 14.65 -11.20 8.98
N ALA A 368 15.68 -10.75 9.73
CA ALA A 368 15.91 -11.14 11.11
C ALA A 368 14.69 -10.88 12.00
N ASN A 369 14.01 -9.74 11.84
CA ASN A 369 12.77 -9.44 12.57
C ASN A 369 11.60 -10.39 12.25
N VAL A 370 11.49 -10.89 11.01
CA VAL A 370 10.43 -11.86 10.63
C VAL A 370 10.74 -13.22 11.25
N LEU A 371 11.98 -13.70 11.08
CA LEU A 371 12.45 -14.95 11.67
C LEU A 371 12.38 -14.95 13.21
N PHE A 372 12.75 -13.84 13.84
CA PHE A 372 12.60 -13.63 15.28
C PHE A 372 11.15 -13.79 15.73
N THR A 373 10.22 -13.14 15.04
CA THR A 373 8.79 -13.22 15.37
C THR A 373 8.26 -14.63 15.19
N ARG A 374 8.69 -15.33 14.15
CA ARG A 374 8.33 -16.72 13.85
C ARG A 374 8.77 -17.66 14.98
N GLU A 375 10.02 -17.56 15.41
CA GLU A 375 10.55 -18.37 16.53
C GLU A 375 9.92 -17.96 17.88
N LEU A 376 9.75 -16.66 18.13
CA LEU A 376 9.09 -16.13 19.33
C LEU A 376 7.65 -16.68 19.45
N SER A 377 6.91 -16.74 18.35
CA SER A 377 5.55 -17.29 18.33
C SER A 377 5.52 -18.76 18.76
N LYS A 378 6.50 -19.58 18.36
CA LYS A 378 6.59 -20.97 18.79
C LYS A 378 6.82 -21.06 20.31
N ARG A 379 7.70 -20.21 20.82
CA ARG A 379 8.06 -20.14 22.25
C ARG A 379 6.94 -19.60 23.15
N LEU A 380 6.00 -18.84 22.58
CA LEU A 380 4.84 -18.29 23.27
C LEU A 380 3.58 -19.17 23.16
N ASN A 381 3.66 -20.31 22.46
CA ASN A 381 2.52 -21.18 22.31
C ASN A 381 1.98 -21.62 23.68
N GLY A 382 0.67 -21.47 23.89
CA GLY A 382 0.01 -21.79 25.16
C GLY A 382 0.14 -20.75 26.28
N THR A 383 0.85 -19.64 26.09
CA THR A 383 0.99 -18.60 27.14
C THR A 383 -0.07 -17.50 27.05
N GLY A 384 -0.96 -17.54 26.04
CA GLY A 384 -1.94 -16.46 25.79
C GLY A 384 -1.31 -15.16 25.26
N VAL A 385 -0.06 -15.21 24.78
CA VAL A 385 0.63 -14.06 24.18
C VAL A 385 0.83 -14.33 22.69
N THR A 386 0.45 -13.38 21.83
CA THR A 386 0.71 -13.49 20.38
C THR A 386 1.87 -12.61 19.96
N ALA A 387 2.64 -13.07 18.96
CA ALA A 387 3.73 -12.33 18.36
C ALA A 387 3.55 -12.28 16.84
N ASN A 388 3.48 -11.08 16.25
CA ASN A 388 3.33 -10.90 14.81
C ASN A 388 4.29 -9.83 14.27
N SER A 389 4.60 -9.93 12.98
CA SER A 389 5.47 -8.98 12.31
C SER A 389 4.76 -8.33 11.13
N LEU A 390 5.26 -7.19 10.67
CA LEU A 390 4.58 -6.46 9.61
C LEU A 390 5.49 -5.57 8.77
N HIS A 391 5.01 -5.20 7.59
CA HIS A 391 5.48 -4.06 6.81
C HIS A 391 4.52 -2.87 6.92
N PRO A 392 5.00 -1.68 7.30
CA PRO A 392 4.14 -0.51 7.44
C PRO A 392 3.82 0.19 6.10
N GLY A 393 4.47 -0.21 4.99
CA GLY A 393 4.45 0.51 3.71
C GLY A 393 5.75 1.29 3.44
N VAL A 394 5.74 2.10 2.38
CA VAL A 394 6.81 3.08 2.12
C VAL A 394 6.34 4.42 2.69
N ILE A 395 6.98 4.92 3.75
CA ILE A 395 6.51 6.09 4.51
C ILE A 395 7.56 7.20 4.50
N LYS A 396 7.11 8.47 4.43
CA LYS A 396 7.97 9.63 4.65
C LYS A 396 8.28 9.70 6.14
N THR A 397 9.36 9.06 6.57
CA THR A 397 9.87 9.15 7.94
C THR A 397 11.31 9.63 7.91
N GLU A 398 11.85 9.98 9.09
CA GLU A 398 13.27 10.26 9.23
C GLU A 398 14.17 9.04 8.94
N LEU A 399 13.59 7.85 8.75
CA LEU A 399 14.30 6.62 8.40
C LEU A 399 15.12 6.77 7.10
N GLY A 400 14.66 7.59 6.16
CA GLY A 400 15.35 7.87 4.89
C GLY A 400 16.52 8.86 4.98
N ARG A 401 16.87 9.38 6.17
CA ARG A 401 17.85 10.48 6.32
C ARG A 401 19.25 10.17 5.80
N HIS A 402 19.62 8.89 5.69
CA HIS A 402 20.93 8.43 5.18
C HIS A 402 20.89 7.98 3.70
N MET A 403 19.78 8.19 2.99
CA MET A 403 19.73 7.90 1.56
C MET A 403 20.49 8.98 0.76
N ASN A 404 21.66 8.64 0.26
CA ASN A 404 22.40 9.46 -0.73
C ASN A 404 21.66 9.44 -2.08
N ILE A 405 20.71 10.35 -2.26
CA ILE A 405 20.03 10.62 -3.54
C ILE A 405 20.69 11.86 -4.15
N SER A 406 21.23 11.74 -5.37
CA SER A 406 21.85 12.90 -6.05
C SER A 406 20.84 14.04 -6.22
N TRP A 407 21.29 15.29 -6.14
CA TRP A 407 20.47 16.50 -6.29
C TRP A 407 19.52 16.44 -7.50
N LEU A 408 20.02 15.94 -8.64
CA LEU A 408 19.26 15.87 -9.89
C LEU A 408 18.16 14.80 -9.81
N TYR A 409 18.47 13.64 -9.23
CA TYR A 409 17.50 12.58 -8.94
C TYR A 409 16.47 13.03 -7.88
N ARG A 410 16.87 13.88 -6.94
CA ARG A 410 16.04 14.44 -5.88
C ARG A 410 14.94 15.36 -6.45
N GLN A 411 15.25 16.16 -7.47
CA GLN A 411 14.28 17.04 -8.12
C GLN A 411 13.36 16.31 -9.12
N LEU A 412 13.87 15.29 -9.80
CA LEU A 412 13.11 14.52 -10.80
C LEU A 412 12.20 13.43 -10.22
N LEU A 413 12.62 12.73 -9.15
CA LEU A 413 11.90 11.56 -8.65
C LEU A 413 11.06 11.81 -7.39
N ILE A 414 11.40 12.79 -6.53
CA ILE A 414 10.61 13.05 -5.31
C ILE A 414 9.12 13.32 -5.59
N PRO A 415 8.73 14.13 -6.60
CA PRO A 415 7.30 14.35 -6.90
C PRO A 415 6.55 13.06 -7.29
N VAL A 416 7.25 12.13 -7.95
CA VAL A 416 6.71 10.82 -8.36
C VAL A 416 6.65 9.86 -7.17
N PHE A 417 7.69 9.82 -6.33
CA PHE A 417 7.72 9.00 -5.12
C PHE A 417 6.70 9.44 -4.07
N LEU A 418 6.36 10.74 -3.97
CA LEU A 418 5.36 11.25 -3.03
C LEU A 418 3.97 10.64 -3.19
N ILE A 419 3.66 10.06 -4.36
CA ILE A 419 2.39 9.35 -4.63
C ILE A 419 2.38 7.95 -3.99
N PHE A 420 3.55 7.31 -3.88
CA PHE A 420 3.74 5.99 -3.27
C PHE A 420 4.10 6.07 -1.78
N ILE A 421 4.37 7.28 -1.30
CA ILE A 421 4.76 7.51 0.08
C ILE A 421 3.51 7.74 0.94
N LYS A 422 3.25 6.80 1.84
CA LYS A 422 2.23 6.89 2.88
C LYS A 422 2.56 8.01 3.88
N THR A 423 1.53 8.61 4.45
CA THR A 423 1.68 9.43 5.67
C THR A 423 2.05 8.53 6.85
N PRO A 424 2.67 9.08 7.93
CA PRO A 424 2.89 8.32 9.15
C PRO A 424 1.62 7.68 9.72
N GLU A 425 0.48 8.36 9.64
CA GLU A 425 -0.83 7.86 10.08
C GLU A 425 -1.28 6.64 9.27
N GLN A 426 -1.13 6.68 7.95
CA GLN A 426 -1.39 5.55 7.05
C GLN A 426 -0.41 4.39 7.32
N GLY A 427 0.86 4.70 7.59
CA GLY A 427 1.88 3.71 7.94
C GLY A 427 1.64 3.00 9.27
N ALA A 428 1.02 3.67 10.23
CA ALA A 428 0.70 3.12 11.55
C ALA A 428 -0.45 2.10 11.51
N GLN A 429 -1.29 2.10 10.47
CA GLN A 429 -2.53 1.31 10.44
C GLN A 429 -2.32 -0.18 10.62
N THR A 430 -1.29 -0.76 9.97
CA THR A 430 -1.02 -2.21 10.12
C THR A 430 -0.50 -2.53 11.51
N THR A 431 0.36 -1.68 12.08
CA THR A 431 0.82 -1.80 13.48
C THR A 431 -0.34 -1.73 14.47
N ILE A 432 -1.24 -0.76 14.30
CA ILE A 432 -2.44 -0.59 15.11
C ILE A 432 -3.34 -1.83 14.97
N CYS A 433 -3.53 -2.34 13.75
CA CYS A 433 -4.33 -3.55 13.51
C CYS A 433 -3.77 -4.76 14.28
N CYS A 434 -2.47 -5.04 14.15
CA CYS A 434 -1.80 -6.11 14.89
C CYS A 434 -1.85 -5.91 16.40
N ALA A 435 -1.85 -4.65 16.87
CA ALA A 435 -1.90 -4.32 18.29
C ALA A 435 -3.30 -4.41 18.90
N VAL A 436 -4.38 -4.11 18.14
CA VAL A 436 -5.72 -3.90 18.73
C VAL A 436 -6.86 -4.73 18.12
N SER A 437 -6.67 -5.39 16.99
CA SER A 437 -7.75 -6.16 16.36
C SER A 437 -8.11 -7.39 17.19
N GLU A 438 -9.37 -7.53 17.60
CA GLU A 438 -9.85 -8.69 18.36
C GLU A 438 -9.81 -9.98 17.51
N GLU A 439 -9.95 -9.85 16.19
CA GLU A 439 -9.82 -10.96 15.22
C GLU A 439 -8.43 -11.60 15.21
N LEU A 440 -7.43 -10.92 15.77
CA LEU A 440 -6.05 -11.38 15.84
C LEU A 440 -5.66 -11.93 17.23
N ASN A 441 -6.63 -12.15 18.13
CA ASN A 441 -6.39 -12.71 19.47
C ASN A 441 -5.63 -14.04 19.44
N ASP A 442 -5.95 -14.91 18.48
CA ASP A 442 -5.36 -16.26 18.36
C ASP A 442 -4.41 -16.37 17.15
N VAL A 443 -4.07 -15.25 16.52
CA VAL A 443 -3.17 -15.21 15.36
C VAL A 443 -1.77 -14.87 15.84
N SER A 444 -0.83 -15.78 15.66
CA SER A 444 0.58 -15.60 16.03
C SER A 444 1.51 -16.16 14.96
N GLY A 445 2.72 -15.60 14.87
CA GLY A 445 3.76 -16.01 13.93
C GLY A 445 3.47 -15.64 12.49
N LYS A 446 2.63 -14.62 12.25
CA LYS A 446 2.25 -14.18 10.90
C LYS A 446 2.89 -12.84 10.54
N TYR A 447 3.05 -12.65 9.23
CA TYR A 447 3.49 -11.41 8.62
C TYR A 447 2.31 -10.65 8.01
N PHE A 448 2.23 -9.34 8.29
CA PHE A 448 1.15 -8.48 7.83
C PHE A 448 1.64 -7.35 6.92
N SER A 449 0.80 -6.96 5.97
CA SER A 449 0.90 -5.69 5.25
C SER A 449 -0.51 -5.23 4.91
N ASP A 450 -0.76 -3.93 5.03
CA ASP A 450 -2.06 -3.34 4.71
C ASP A 450 -3.20 -3.97 5.53
N CYS A 451 -2.95 -4.18 6.83
CA CYS A 451 -3.88 -4.79 7.80
C CYS A 451 -4.34 -6.21 7.46
N VAL A 452 -3.70 -6.91 6.52
CA VAL A 452 -4.01 -8.29 6.15
C VAL A 452 -2.76 -9.17 6.22
N ILE A 453 -2.95 -10.47 6.47
CA ILE A 453 -1.88 -11.46 6.41
C ILE A 453 -1.34 -11.51 4.98
N LYS A 454 -0.02 -11.53 4.84
CA LYS A 454 0.68 -11.72 3.56
C LYS A 454 1.56 -12.95 3.63
N GLU A 455 1.74 -13.57 2.48
CA GLU A 455 2.68 -14.67 2.32
C GLU A 455 4.12 -14.16 2.46
N GLU A 456 4.90 -14.91 3.22
CA GLU A 456 6.32 -14.66 3.50
C GLU A 456 7.17 -15.31 2.41
N THR A 457 8.42 -14.84 2.23
CA THR A 457 9.37 -15.54 1.35
C THR A 457 9.80 -16.88 1.96
N GLU A 458 10.34 -17.79 1.14
CA GLU A 458 10.91 -19.06 1.63
C GLU A 458 11.94 -18.82 2.74
N ALA A 459 12.84 -17.85 2.56
CA ALA A 459 13.83 -17.44 3.55
C ALA A 459 13.23 -16.96 4.89
N ALA A 460 12.02 -16.40 4.87
CA ALA A 460 11.31 -15.94 6.06
C ALA A 460 10.47 -17.06 6.73
N GLN A 461 10.28 -18.18 6.04
CA GLN A 461 9.59 -19.37 6.54
C GLN A 461 10.55 -20.47 7.02
N ASP A 462 11.86 -20.25 6.91
CA ASP A 462 12.91 -21.18 7.35
C ASP A 462 13.00 -21.25 8.88
N ASP A 463 12.44 -22.33 9.42
CA ASP A 463 12.43 -22.62 10.85
C ASP A 463 13.83 -22.90 11.43
N ALA A 464 14.73 -23.52 10.66
CA ALA A 464 16.07 -23.82 11.11
C ALA A 464 16.92 -22.55 11.18
N ALA A 465 16.77 -21.65 10.21
CA ALA A 465 17.38 -20.33 10.25
C ALA A 465 16.84 -19.49 11.40
N ALA A 466 15.54 -19.56 11.69
CA ALA A 466 14.92 -18.84 12.82
C ALA A 466 15.50 -19.30 14.17
N GLU A 467 15.61 -20.61 14.40
CA GLU A 467 16.22 -21.17 15.62
C GLU A 467 17.71 -20.81 15.73
N ARG A 468 18.46 -20.92 14.62
CA ARG A 468 19.89 -20.55 14.59
C ARG A 468 20.10 -19.07 14.89
N LEU A 469 19.28 -18.20 14.32
CA LEU A 469 19.31 -16.76 14.56
C LEU A 469 18.97 -16.44 16.02
N TRP A 470 18.00 -17.14 16.62
CA TRP A 470 17.65 -16.98 18.02
C TRP A 470 18.86 -17.26 18.92
N LYS A 471 19.48 -18.44 18.79
CA LYS A 471 20.66 -18.84 19.58
C LYS A 471 21.82 -17.87 19.41
N LEU A 472 22.13 -17.49 18.16
CA LEU A 472 23.16 -16.49 17.87
C LEU A 472 22.83 -15.15 18.52
N SER A 473 21.57 -14.72 18.50
CA SER A 473 21.15 -13.46 19.12
C SER A 473 21.29 -13.52 20.65
N GLU A 474 20.93 -14.63 21.30
CA GLU A 474 21.14 -14.84 22.75
C GLU A 474 22.62 -14.71 23.13
N GLU A 475 23.50 -15.37 22.38
CA GLU A 475 24.94 -15.32 22.57
C GLU A 475 25.47 -13.89 22.40
N MET A 476 25.12 -13.23 21.29
CA MET A 476 25.58 -11.87 20.99
C MET A 476 25.15 -10.87 22.04
N VAL A 477 23.92 -10.96 22.56
CA VAL A 477 23.45 -10.02 23.59
C VAL A 477 23.85 -10.42 25.01
N GLY A 478 24.60 -11.52 25.18
CA GLY A 478 25.05 -12.01 26.48
C GLY A 478 23.91 -12.50 27.38
N MET A 479 22.85 -13.06 26.80
CA MET A 479 21.83 -13.80 27.55
C MET A 479 22.37 -15.19 27.85
N LYS A 480 22.71 -15.46 29.12
CA LYS A 480 23.07 -16.80 29.55
C LYS A 480 21.84 -17.70 29.40
N ASN A 481 21.99 -18.85 28.75
CA ASN A 481 20.99 -19.92 28.76
C ASN A 481 20.59 -20.17 30.23
N LYS A 482 19.38 -19.78 30.62
CA LYS A 482 18.73 -20.39 31.78
C LYS A 482 18.49 -21.83 31.36
N GLN A 483 19.45 -22.71 31.67
CA GLN A 483 19.25 -24.15 31.63
C GLN A 483 18.14 -24.54 32.60
#